data_AF-A0A7S2VL82-F1
#
_entry.id   AF-A0A7S2VL82-F1
#
_cell.length_a   1.000
_cell.length_b   1.000
_cell.length_c   1.000
_cell.angle_alpha   90.00
_cell.angle_beta   90.00
_cell.angle_gamma   90.00
#
_symmetry.space_group_name_H-M   'P 1'
#
loop_
_entity.id
_entity.type
_entity.pdbx_description
1 polymer ?
#
loop_
_entity_poly.entity_id
_entity_poly.type
_entity_poly.pdbx_seq_one_letter_code
_entity_poly.pdbx_strand_id
1 'polypeptide(L)'
;ADSAGKVREWPELMVSGCADQTISHIVKGVYRVSTINHNKPVYKKYEKAKGLDVLVYFWDDRDGLELCGWWFGPAVGGDQVWAFHPSRTSTTPPANEWNIPNDGAIDPTFTITPRAPSSSSRPKEDDKDDDSVRKQLESMKKEREDVARRMEEIQKRAEERKKREEELRRRLTEDKPGTKRPREEPADDEEQRKRREAVAAAKAEQDRQRLEREARKRKEEERRREEEELLRQRKEEERRLQDEQARRAAEERLREEEESRRRREESRRRAEEEARRQREAQAAQRKADEEERRRAEAERHKERQRRLNEEARKRKERICQLGMIEALTRLANAVPEDYDSYVSMLDKALETLLPHTGKMRESLKREADRVLKQTAAFIKLAESTTQKWEQWHEIAQGVPLQS
;
A
#
# COMPACT_ATOMS: atom_id res chain seq x y z
N ALA A 1 42.27 -35.34 -1.41
CA ALA A 1 41.10 -35.43 -0.52
C ALA A 1 40.61 -34.02 -0.26
N ASP A 2 39.33 -33.81 -0.63
CA ASP A 2 38.39 -32.69 -0.42
C ASP A 2 38.92 -31.25 -0.41
N SER A 3 38.35 -30.34 -1.19
CA SER A 3 36.93 -29.99 -0.99
C SER A 3 36.34 -29.25 -2.20
N ALA A 4 35.27 -29.85 -2.74
CA ALA A 4 34.37 -29.26 -3.70
C ALA A 4 33.83 -27.91 -3.20
N GLY A 5 33.68 -26.95 -4.13
CA GLY A 5 33.18 -25.60 -3.88
C GLY A 5 31.84 -25.61 -3.16
N LYS A 6 31.88 -25.39 -1.83
CA LYS A 6 30.69 -25.08 -1.06
C LYS A 6 30.22 -23.69 -1.47
N VAL A 7 29.08 -23.64 -2.14
CA VAL A 7 28.29 -22.42 -2.31
C VAL A 7 28.10 -21.82 -0.91
N ARG A 8 28.50 -20.56 -0.71
CA ARG A 8 28.32 -19.87 0.57
C ARG A 8 26.82 -19.73 0.84
N GLU A 9 26.26 -20.65 1.62
CA GLU A 9 24.91 -20.52 2.13
C GLU A 9 24.89 -19.50 3.27
N TRP A 10 24.14 -18.43 3.07
CA TRP A 10 23.90 -17.41 4.09
C TRP A 10 22.71 -17.84 4.97
N PRO A 11 22.79 -17.72 6.31
CA PRO A 11 21.70 -18.12 7.20
C PRO A 11 20.48 -17.21 7.02
N GLU A 12 19.30 -17.69 7.43
CA GLU A 12 18.13 -16.82 7.59
C GLU A 12 18.38 -15.83 8.74
N LEU A 13 17.68 -14.70 8.76
CA LEU A 13 17.78 -13.74 9.86
C LEU A 13 16.43 -13.64 10.56
N MET A 14 16.47 -13.52 11.89
CA MET A 14 15.32 -13.14 12.71
C MET A 14 15.60 -11.77 13.31
N VAL A 15 14.76 -10.79 12.95
CA VAL A 15 14.82 -9.43 13.47
C VAL A 15 13.79 -9.29 14.58
N SER A 16 14.25 -8.91 15.77
CA SER A 16 13.43 -8.80 16.97
C SER A 16 13.86 -7.62 17.83
N GLY A 17 12.99 -7.20 18.76
CA GLY A 17 13.20 -5.94 19.50
C GLY A 17 13.09 -4.69 18.61
N CYS A 18 12.99 -3.52 19.23
CA CYS A 18 12.88 -2.16 18.67
C CYS A 18 12.01 -1.33 19.63
N ALA A 19 12.54 -0.22 20.12
CA ALA A 19 11.89 0.74 21.00
C ALA A 19 10.83 1.58 20.27
N ASP A 20 11.06 1.91 19.00
CA ASP A 20 10.05 2.56 18.16
C ASP A 20 8.99 1.54 17.72
N GLN A 21 7.77 1.65 18.25
CA GLN A 21 6.70 0.70 17.96
C GLN A 21 6.24 0.72 16.49
N THR A 22 6.36 1.86 15.81
CA THR A 22 5.92 2.03 14.41
C THR A 22 6.88 1.32 13.48
N ILE A 23 8.19 1.52 13.67
CA ILE A 23 9.23 0.86 12.88
C ILE A 23 9.31 -0.62 13.24
N SER A 24 9.19 -0.95 14.53
CA SER A 24 9.08 -2.31 15.06
C SER A 24 8.10 -3.18 14.25
N HIS A 25 6.88 -2.71 14.01
CA HIS A 25 5.88 -3.47 13.24
C HIS A 25 6.28 -3.70 11.77
N ILE A 26 7.12 -2.84 11.21
CA ILE A 26 7.60 -2.93 9.83
C ILE A 26 8.77 -3.90 9.75
N VAL A 27 9.79 -3.72 10.59
CA VAL A 27 11.07 -4.42 10.45
C VAL A 27 11.15 -5.74 11.20
N LYS A 28 10.36 -5.98 12.25
CA LYS A 28 10.36 -7.27 12.97
C LYS A 28 9.87 -8.40 12.07
N GLY A 29 10.57 -9.54 12.08
CA GLY A 29 10.17 -10.73 11.36
C GLY A 29 11.34 -11.58 10.88
N VAL A 30 11.03 -12.55 10.01
CA VAL A 30 12.02 -13.47 9.44
C VAL A 30 12.40 -12.99 8.04
N TYR A 31 13.70 -13.03 7.76
CA TYR A 31 14.27 -12.62 6.48
C TYR A 31 15.06 -13.75 5.84
N ARG A 32 14.98 -13.83 4.51
CA ARG A 32 15.73 -14.76 3.67
C ARG A 32 16.63 -14.03 2.71
N VAL A 33 17.75 -14.65 2.37
CA VAL A 33 18.60 -14.13 1.30
C VAL A 33 17.83 -14.19 -0.01
N SER A 34 17.75 -13.04 -0.68
CA SER A 34 17.05 -12.89 -1.94
C SER A 34 18.01 -12.64 -3.11
N THR A 35 19.00 -11.77 -2.92
CA THR A 35 19.95 -11.38 -3.96
C THR A 35 21.28 -10.95 -3.34
N ILE A 36 22.22 -10.45 -4.15
CA ILE A 36 23.51 -9.90 -3.73
C ILE A 36 23.60 -8.44 -4.19
N ASN A 37 24.06 -7.55 -3.31
CA ASN A 37 24.36 -6.16 -3.61
C ASN A 37 25.76 -5.78 -3.07
N HIS A 38 26.59 -5.14 -3.88
CA HIS A 38 28.00 -4.83 -3.57
C HIS A 38 28.76 -6.01 -2.92
N ASN A 39 28.62 -7.21 -3.50
CA ASN A 39 29.23 -8.46 -3.02
C ASN A 39 28.80 -8.90 -1.60
N LYS A 40 27.70 -8.34 -1.07
CA LYS A 40 27.09 -8.73 0.21
C LYS A 40 25.65 -9.21 0.01
N PRO A 41 25.15 -10.13 0.85
CA PRO A 41 23.78 -10.63 0.73
C PRO A 41 22.73 -9.55 1.00
N VAL A 42 21.67 -9.55 0.20
CA VAL A 42 20.44 -8.79 0.44
C VAL A 42 19.40 -9.74 1.00
N TYR A 43 18.83 -9.38 2.14
CA TYR A 43 17.81 -10.14 2.83
C TYR A 43 16.44 -9.51 2.57
N LYS A 44 15.43 -10.33 2.27
CA LYS A 44 14.04 -9.92 2.07
C LYS A 44 13.17 -10.55 3.15
N LYS A 45 12.32 -9.72 3.77
CA LYS A 45 11.31 -10.17 4.73
C LYS A 45 10.26 -11.03 4.04
N TYR A 46 9.83 -12.10 4.70
CA TYR A 46 8.75 -12.96 4.18
C TYR A 46 7.41 -12.22 4.04
N GLU A 47 7.01 -11.54 5.10
CA GLU A 47 5.74 -10.84 5.18
C GLU A 47 5.92 -9.39 4.74
N LYS A 48 5.02 -8.92 3.89
CA LYS A 48 4.98 -7.51 3.50
C LYS A 48 4.44 -6.67 4.64
N ALA A 49 5.11 -5.58 4.97
CA ALA A 49 4.61 -4.62 5.94
C ALA A 49 3.80 -3.55 5.21
N LYS A 50 2.48 -3.49 5.46
CA LYS A 50 1.57 -2.54 4.78
C LYS A 50 1.63 -2.63 3.23
N GLY A 51 1.84 -3.84 2.71
CA GLY A 51 1.96 -4.08 1.26
C GLY A 51 3.34 -3.75 0.66
N LEU A 52 4.29 -3.24 1.45
CA LEU A 52 5.67 -2.98 1.03
C LEU A 52 6.58 -4.16 1.37
N ASP A 53 7.53 -4.43 0.48
CA ASP A 53 8.66 -5.31 0.80
C ASP A 53 9.56 -4.63 1.83
N VAL A 54 10.26 -5.43 2.65
CA VAL A 54 11.24 -4.93 3.62
C VAL A 54 12.54 -5.66 3.37
N LEU A 55 13.58 -4.90 3.02
CA LEU A 55 14.89 -5.42 2.64
C LEU A 55 15.95 -4.99 3.65
N VAL A 56 16.94 -5.86 3.89
CA VAL A 56 18.20 -5.52 4.56
C VAL A 56 19.32 -5.65 3.54
N TYR A 57 20.03 -4.56 3.28
CA TYR A 57 21.06 -4.52 2.25
C TYR A 57 22.25 -3.66 2.67
N PHE A 58 23.40 -3.89 2.05
CA PHE A 58 24.58 -3.06 2.21
C PHE A 58 24.66 -2.02 1.10
N TRP A 59 25.20 -0.84 1.40
CA TRP A 59 25.54 0.23 0.47
C TRP A 59 27.02 0.59 0.61
N ASP A 60 27.73 0.70 -0.52
CA ASP A 60 29.15 1.04 -0.53
C ASP A 60 29.39 2.55 -0.36
N ASP A 61 30.63 3.00 -0.51
CA ASP A 61 31.07 4.37 -0.24
C ASP A 61 30.97 5.31 -1.44
N ARG A 62 30.27 4.90 -2.51
CA ARG A 62 30.14 5.71 -3.74
C ARG A 62 29.49 7.07 -3.52
N ASP A 63 28.58 7.17 -2.55
CA ASP A 63 27.80 8.37 -2.23
C ASP A 63 28.27 9.06 -0.95
N GLY A 64 29.41 8.64 -0.39
CA GLY A 64 29.96 9.17 0.86
C GLY A 64 30.13 8.10 1.94
N LEU A 65 31.07 8.33 2.84
CA LEU A 65 31.38 7.41 3.94
C LEU A 65 30.25 7.35 4.97
N GLU A 66 29.51 8.44 5.10
CA GLU A 66 28.35 8.61 5.96
C GLU A 66 27.14 7.80 5.49
N LEU A 67 27.06 7.47 4.19
CA LEU A 67 25.99 6.62 3.63
C LEU A 67 26.42 5.15 3.47
N CYS A 68 27.69 4.85 3.74
CA CYS A 68 28.24 3.51 3.61
C CYS A 68 27.91 2.66 4.85
N GLY A 69 27.16 1.57 4.65
CA GLY A 69 26.74 0.71 5.75
C GLY A 69 25.59 -0.21 5.39
N TRP A 70 24.91 -0.71 6.41
CA TRP A 70 23.75 -1.58 6.27
C TRP A 70 22.46 -0.79 6.50
N TRP A 71 21.45 -1.10 5.69
CA TRP A 71 20.21 -0.35 5.61
C TRP A 71 19.00 -1.28 5.66
N PHE A 72 17.93 -0.81 6.31
CA PHE A 72 16.57 -1.34 6.13
C PHE A 72 15.77 -0.40 5.22
N GLY A 73 15.16 -0.92 4.15
CA GLY A 73 14.34 -0.11 3.24
C GLY A 73 13.44 -0.95 2.33
N PRO A 74 12.49 -0.32 1.61
CA PRO A 74 11.56 -1.02 0.73
C PRO A 74 12.20 -1.46 -0.60
N ALA A 75 13.29 -0.81 -1.00
CA ALA A 75 14.08 -1.11 -2.18
C ALA A 75 15.56 -0.84 -1.89
N VAL A 76 16.45 -1.55 -2.59
CA VAL A 76 17.90 -1.31 -2.52
C VAL A 76 18.21 0.05 -3.16
N GLY A 77 18.80 0.96 -2.39
CA GLY A 77 19.15 2.31 -2.86
C GLY A 77 17.95 3.25 -3.03
N GLY A 78 16.82 2.96 -2.40
CA GLY A 78 15.66 3.87 -2.39
C GLY A 78 15.77 4.96 -1.33
N ASP A 79 15.10 6.09 -1.54
CA ASP A 79 15.13 7.26 -0.65
C ASP A 79 14.49 7.02 0.73
N GLN A 80 13.65 5.99 0.85
CA GLN A 80 12.98 5.64 2.10
C GLN A 80 13.76 4.55 2.84
N VAL A 81 14.11 4.82 4.09
CA VAL A 81 14.87 3.90 4.95
C VAL A 81 14.31 3.92 6.37
N TRP A 82 14.41 2.81 7.08
CA TRP A 82 13.89 2.66 8.44
C TRP A 82 14.97 2.55 9.51
N ALA A 83 16.12 1.97 9.17
CA ALA A 83 17.23 1.76 10.09
C ALA A 83 18.56 1.79 9.34
N PHE A 84 19.62 2.20 10.03
CA PHE A 84 20.98 2.27 9.50
C PHE A 84 22.00 1.70 10.47
N HIS A 85 23.07 1.12 9.95
CA HIS A 85 24.25 0.74 10.74
C HIS A 85 25.54 1.04 9.94
N PRO A 86 26.51 1.79 10.51
CA PRO A 86 27.71 2.26 9.80
C PRO A 86 28.82 1.18 9.61
N SER A 87 28.52 -0.11 9.81
CA SER A 87 29.55 -1.15 9.75
C SER A 87 29.87 -1.53 8.31
N ARG A 88 31.12 -1.27 7.91
CA ARG A 88 31.63 -1.52 6.54
C ARG A 88 32.32 -2.87 6.41
N THR A 89 32.94 -3.31 7.50
CA THR A 89 33.73 -4.54 7.56
C THR A 89 32.86 -5.78 7.73
N SER A 90 31.64 -5.64 8.26
CA SER A 90 30.76 -6.78 8.47
C SER A 90 30.32 -7.38 7.13
N THR A 91 30.42 -8.70 7.01
CA THR A 91 30.01 -9.44 5.80
C THR A 91 28.51 -9.71 5.77
N THR A 92 27.88 -9.77 6.94
CA THR A 92 26.43 -9.90 7.14
C THR A 92 25.90 -8.70 7.94
N PRO A 93 24.58 -8.45 7.97
CA PRO A 93 24.01 -7.41 8.81
C PRO A 93 24.48 -7.58 10.28
N PRO A 94 24.96 -6.51 10.94
CA PRO A 94 25.35 -6.57 12.34
C PRO A 94 24.20 -6.94 13.27
N ALA A 95 24.50 -7.61 14.38
CA ALA A 95 23.47 -8.09 15.29
C ALA A 95 22.79 -6.96 16.07
N ASN A 96 23.53 -5.93 16.49
CA ASN A 96 23.06 -4.86 17.39
C ASN A 96 23.55 -3.50 16.88
N GLU A 97 23.35 -2.44 17.66
CA GLU A 97 23.87 -1.08 17.41
C GLU A 97 23.29 -0.38 16.17
N TRP A 98 22.00 -0.60 15.90
CA TRP A 98 21.29 0.03 14.79
C TRP A 98 20.70 1.38 15.18
N ASN A 99 20.87 2.38 14.32
CA ASN A 99 20.16 3.66 14.40
C ASN A 99 18.71 3.46 13.94
N ILE A 100 17.75 3.71 14.84
CA ILE A 100 16.32 3.60 14.55
C ILE A 100 15.58 4.83 15.12
N PRO A 101 14.99 5.70 14.29
CA PRO A 101 15.04 5.76 12.82
C PRO A 101 16.47 5.88 12.28
N ASN A 102 16.67 5.80 10.96
CA ASN A 102 18.01 5.77 10.36
C ASN A 102 18.95 6.93 10.74
N ASP A 103 18.41 8.08 11.10
CA ASP A 103 19.11 9.28 11.59
C ASP A 103 19.02 9.47 13.12
N GLY A 104 18.37 8.54 13.81
CA GLY A 104 18.10 8.56 15.24
C GLY A 104 19.24 8.00 16.10
N ALA A 105 18.98 7.90 17.40
CA ALA A 105 19.89 7.26 18.34
C ALA A 105 19.98 5.74 18.10
N ILE A 106 21.06 5.14 18.59
CA ILE A 106 21.20 3.69 18.61
C ILE A 106 20.13 3.09 19.52
N ASP A 107 19.38 2.12 19.00
CA ASP A 107 18.38 1.36 19.77
C ASP A 107 19.04 0.14 20.42
N PRO A 108 19.21 0.11 21.76
CA PRO A 108 19.86 -1.00 22.45
C PRO A 108 18.99 -2.27 22.49
N THR A 109 17.70 -2.16 22.17
CA THR A 109 16.76 -3.28 22.21
C THR A 109 16.64 -3.99 20.87
N PHE A 110 17.16 -3.40 19.79
CA PHE A 110 17.07 -3.96 18.44
C PHE A 110 18.13 -5.03 18.20
N THR A 111 17.71 -6.22 17.78
CA THR A 111 18.60 -7.37 17.59
C THR A 111 18.28 -8.18 16.33
N ILE A 112 19.32 -8.51 15.58
CA ILE A 112 19.30 -9.42 14.43
C ILE A 112 20.05 -10.70 14.80
N THR A 113 19.33 -11.83 14.78
CA THR A 113 19.89 -13.13 15.13
C THR A 113 19.92 -14.03 13.89
N PRO A 114 21.08 -14.58 13.49
CA PRO A 114 21.15 -15.61 12.48
C PRO A 114 20.38 -16.86 12.91
N ARG A 115 19.49 -17.33 12.04
CA ARG A 115 18.69 -18.54 12.24
C ARG A 115 19.15 -19.59 11.23
N ALA A 116 19.49 -20.78 11.74
CA ALA A 116 19.75 -21.92 10.88
C ALA A 116 18.49 -22.25 10.05
N PRO A 117 18.61 -22.62 8.77
CA PRO A 117 17.45 -22.97 7.95
C PRO A 117 16.74 -24.17 8.56
N SER A 118 15.67 -23.93 9.30
CA SER A 118 14.83 -25.02 9.84
C SER A 118 14.05 -25.62 8.67
N SER A 119 14.25 -26.91 8.42
CA SER A 119 13.61 -27.70 7.36
C SER A 119 12.09 -27.92 7.54
N SER A 120 11.42 -27.11 8.37
CA SER A 120 10.03 -27.30 8.74
C SER A 120 9.35 -25.96 9.01
N SER A 121 8.48 -25.58 8.06
CA SER A 121 7.37 -24.60 8.11
C SER A 121 7.43 -23.55 7.00
N ARG A 122 6.93 -23.93 5.81
CA ARG A 122 6.35 -22.97 4.86
C ARG A 122 4.98 -22.53 5.43
N PRO A 123 4.73 -21.24 5.68
CA PRO A 123 3.37 -20.74 5.79
C PRO A 123 2.71 -20.89 4.42
N LYS A 124 1.58 -21.59 4.37
CA LYS A 124 0.73 -21.66 3.18
C LYS A 124 -0.18 -20.43 3.20
N GLU A 125 0.06 -19.48 2.31
CA GLU A 125 -0.91 -18.46 1.94
C GLU A 125 -1.30 -18.68 0.47
N ASP A 126 -2.59 -19.00 0.29
CA ASP A 126 -3.48 -18.75 -0.84
C ASP A 126 -3.03 -19.04 -2.29
N ASP A 127 -2.95 -20.33 -2.62
CA ASP A 127 -3.10 -20.90 -3.98
C ASP A 127 -4.48 -21.58 -4.11
N LYS A 128 -5.59 -20.83 -3.99
CA LYS A 128 -6.95 -21.42 -4.06
C LYS A 128 -7.68 -21.26 -5.39
N ASP A 129 -7.08 -20.63 -6.40
CA ASP A 129 -7.74 -20.45 -7.70
C ASP A 129 -7.19 -21.33 -8.84
N ASP A 130 -6.05 -22.02 -8.67
CA ASP A 130 -5.45 -22.79 -9.79
C ASP A 130 -5.89 -24.27 -9.84
N ASP A 131 -6.19 -24.90 -8.70
CA ASP A 131 -6.58 -26.32 -8.65
C ASP A 131 -8.01 -26.57 -9.18
N SER A 132 -8.92 -25.59 -9.01
CA SER A 132 -10.30 -25.66 -9.50
C SER A 132 -10.35 -25.60 -11.03
N VAL A 133 -9.60 -24.68 -11.64
CA VAL A 133 -9.56 -24.49 -13.10
C VAL A 133 -8.93 -25.71 -13.77
N ARG A 134 -7.88 -26.29 -13.19
CA ARG A 134 -7.21 -27.48 -13.72
C ARG A 134 -8.13 -28.71 -13.71
N LYS A 135 -8.88 -28.94 -12.62
CA LYS A 135 -9.88 -30.03 -12.53
C LYS A 135 -11.02 -29.86 -13.53
N GLN A 136 -11.46 -28.62 -13.75
CA GLN A 136 -12.52 -28.31 -14.70
C GLN A 136 -12.05 -28.52 -16.15
N LEU A 137 -10.79 -28.20 -16.47
CA LEU A 137 -10.19 -28.45 -17.79
C LEU A 137 -9.99 -29.95 -18.07
N GLU A 138 -9.56 -30.74 -17.08
CA GLU A 138 -9.42 -32.20 -17.21
C GLU A 138 -10.77 -32.89 -17.37
N SER A 139 -11.81 -32.42 -16.67
CA SER A 139 -13.18 -32.91 -16.84
C SER A 139 -13.72 -32.65 -18.25
N MET A 140 -13.55 -31.43 -18.77
CA MET A 140 -14.00 -31.09 -20.13
C MET A 140 -13.21 -31.85 -21.21
N LYS A 141 -11.91 -32.10 -20.99
CA LYS A 141 -11.09 -32.87 -21.92
C LYS A 141 -11.57 -34.32 -22.00
N LYS A 142 -11.91 -34.93 -20.87
CA LYS A 142 -12.43 -36.29 -20.80
C LYS A 142 -13.80 -36.42 -21.48
N GLU A 143 -14.70 -35.46 -21.26
CA GLU A 143 -16.00 -35.43 -21.95
C GLU A 143 -15.85 -35.27 -23.47
N ARG A 144 -14.91 -34.42 -23.91
CA ARG A 144 -14.64 -34.23 -25.34
C ARG A 144 -14.10 -35.51 -26.00
N GLU A 145 -13.23 -36.25 -25.31
CA GLU A 145 -12.73 -37.55 -25.77
C GLU A 145 -13.83 -38.63 -25.81
N ASP A 146 -14.76 -38.64 -24.86
CA ASP A 146 -15.90 -39.57 -24.84
C ASP A 146 -16.93 -39.26 -25.95
N VAL A 147 -17.17 -37.98 -26.23
CA VAL A 147 -18.02 -37.56 -27.35
C VAL A 147 -17.39 -37.93 -28.69
N ALA A 148 -16.07 -37.76 -28.85
CA ALA A 148 -15.36 -38.16 -30.05
C ALA A 148 -15.47 -39.67 -30.31
N ARG A 149 -15.27 -40.50 -29.28
CA ARG A 149 -15.46 -41.97 -29.39
C ARG A 149 -16.88 -42.35 -29.82
N ARG A 150 -17.91 -41.72 -29.25
CA ARG A 150 -19.31 -41.99 -29.64
C ARG A 150 -19.59 -41.59 -31.09
N MET A 151 -19.01 -40.49 -31.55
CA MET A 151 -19.18 -40.03 -32.93
C MET A 151 -18.50 -40.96 -33.94
N GLU A 152 -17.33 -41.48 -33.60
CA GLU A 152 -16.61 -42.49 -34.40
C GLU A 152 -17.39 -43.83 -34.45
N GLU A 153 -18.00 -44.26 -33.34
CA GLU A 153 -18.85 -45.46 -33.31
C GLU A 153 -20.11 -45.29 -34.19
N ILE A 154 -20.73 -44.11 -34.18
CA ILE A 154 -21.88 -43.79 -35.05
C ILE A 154 -21.46 -43.79 -36.53
N GLN A 155 -20.31 -43.21 -36.87
CA GLN A 155 -19.79 -43.23 -38.24
C GLN A 155 -19.52 -44.66 -38.73
N LYS A 156 -18.92 -45.52 -37.88
CA LYS A 156 -18.66 -46.92 -38.21
C LYS A 156 -19.95 -47.71 -38.46
N ARG A 157 -21.00 -47.48 -37.65
CA ARG A 157 -22.33 -48.08 -37.86
C ARG A 157 -23.00 -47.58 -39.14
N ALA A 158 -22.80 -46.31 -39.51
CA ALA A 158 -23.33 -45.75 -40.75
C ALA A 158 -22.64 -46.35 -41.98
N GLU A 159 -21.31 -46.54 -41.94
CA GLU A 159 -20.56 -47.19 -43.01
C GLU A 159 -20.91 -48.68 -43.16
N GLU A 160 -21.09 -49.40 -42.06
CA GLU A 160 -21.56 -50.80 -42.09
C GLU A 160 -22.96 -50.91 -42.70
N ARG A 161 -23.85 -49.97 -42.37
CA ARG A 161 -25.20 -49.92 -42.93
C ARG A 161 -25.16 -49.63 -44.44
N LYS A 162 -24.28 -48.72 -44.87
CA LYS A 162 -24.07 -48.39 -46.29
C LYS A 162 -23.51 -49.58 -47.08
N LYS A 163 -22.55 -50.33 -46.51
CA LYS A 163 -22.03 -51.58 -47.10
C LYS A 163 -23.10 -52.66 -47.24
N ARG A 164 -23.95 -52.85 -46.21
CA ARG A 164 -25.06 -53.82 -46.28
C ARG A 164 -26.11 -53.44 -47.34
N GLU A 165 -26.40 -52.15 -47.47
CA GLU A 165 -27.33 -51.64 -48.48
C GLU A 165 -26.77 -51.80 -49.91
N GLU A 166 -25.48 -51.58 -50.09
CA GLU A 166 -24.78 -51.81 -51.36
C GLU A 166 -24.69 -53.31 -51.72
N GLU A 167 -24.49 -54.18 -50.74
CA GLU A 167 -24.53 -55.64 -50.93
C GLU A 167 -25.94 -56.14 -51.32
N LEU A 168 -26.98 -55.64 -50.65
CA LEU A 168 -28.38 -55.93 -51.00
C LEU A 168 -28.73 -55.43 -52.39
N ARG A 169 -28.26 -54.24 -52.76
CA ARG A 169 -28.45 -53.66 -54.10
C ARG A 169 -27.79 -54.50 -55.18
N ARG A 170 -26.60 -55.05 -54.92
CA ARG A 170 -25.90 -55.96 -55.84
C ARG A 170 -26.63 -57.30 -56.03
N ARG A 171 -27.24 -57.85 -54.98
CA ARG A 171 -28.07 -59.08 -55.06
C ARG A 171 -29.41 -58.88 -55.78
N LEU A 172 -29.96 -57.67 -55.78
CA LEU A 172 -31.21 -57.34 -56.48
C LEU A 172 -31.02 -57.05 -57.98
N THR A 173 -29.78 -56.91 -58.45
CA THR A 173 -29.42 -56.70 -59.88
C THR A 173 -28.97 -57.97 -60.61
N GLU A 174 -28.97 -59.13 -59.96
CA GLU A 174 -28.72 -60.45 -60.58
C GLU A 174 -30.04 -61.23 -60.72
N ASP A 175 -30.68 -60.99 -61.87
CA ASP A 175 -31.55 -61.85 -62.69
C ASP A 175 -32.94 -62.38 -62.26
N LYS A 176 -33.93 -61.91 -63.04
CA LYS A 176 -35.22 -62.50 -63.46
C LYS A 176 -35.46 -62.00 -64.91
N PRO A 177 -36.35 -62.58 -65.74
CA PRO A 177 -36.56 -63.97 -66.17
C PRO A 177 -36.54 -64.11 -67.72
N GLY A 178 -36.47 -65.33 -68.27
CA GLY A 178 -36.51 -65.56 -69.73
C GLY A 178 -37.33 -66.80 -70.13
N THR A 179 -38.31 -66.59 -71.01
CA THR A 179 -39.36 -67.50 -71.49
C THR A 179 -38.95 -68.36 -72.71
N LYS A 180 -39.46 -69.59 -72.84
CA LYS A 180 -40.27 -70.14 -73.98
C LYS A 180 -40.41 -71.70 -73.97
N ARG A 181 -41.61 -72.13 -74.43
CA ARG A 181 -42.24 -73.48 -74.65
C ARG A 181 -41.57 -74.31 -75.79
N PRO A 182 -42.02 -75.54 -76.25
CA PRO A 182 -43.31 -76.28 -76.04
C PRO A 182 -43.32 -77.84 -75.97
N ARG A 183 -44.55 -78.42 -75.93
CA ARG A 183 -45.05 -79.75 -76.41
C ARG A 183 -44.96 -80.92 -75.40
N GLU A 184 -45.90 -81.87 -75.21
CA GLU A 184 -47.04 -82.47 -75.97
C GLU A 184 -48.23 -82.88 -75.05
N GLU A 185 -49.41 -83.13 -75.66
CA GLU A 185 -50.69 -83.59 -75.07
C GLU A 185 -50.72 -85.12 -74.77
N PRO A 186 -51.76 -85.68 -74.08
CA PRO A 186 -53.05 -86.03 -74.74
C PRO A 186 -54.33 -85.82 -73.88
N ALA A 187 -55.49 -86.06 -74.53
CA ALA A 187 -56.91 -86.03 -74.14
C ALA A 187 -57.26 -86.61 -72.74
N ASP A 188 -58.36 -86.30 -72.03
CA ASP A 188 -59.78 -86.08 -72.41
C ASP A 188 -60.57 -85.42 -71.22
N ASP A 189 -61.87 -85.16 -71.38
CA ASP A 189 -62.92 -84.74 -70.42
C ASP A 189 -63.26 -83.23 -70.20
N GLU A 190 -64.36 -82.81 -70.86
CA GLU A 190 -64.97 -81.48 -70.91
C GLU A 190 -65.51 -80.95 -69.55
N GLU A 191 -65.74 -81.83 -68.57
CA GLU A 191 -66.24 -81.46 -67.23
C GLU A 191 -65.15 -80.82 -66.34
N GLN A 192 -63.88 -81.18 -66.55
CA GLN A 192 -62.76 -80.59 -65.80
C GLN A 192 -62.45 -79.15 -66.22
N ARG A 193 -62.77 -78.78 -67.47
CA ARG A 193 -62.52 -77.42 -67.98
C ARG A 193 -63.44 -76.39 -67.32
N LYS A 194 -64.73 -76.71 -67.14
CA LYS A 194 -65.67 -75.82 -66.43
C LYS A 194 -65.33 -75.67 -64.94
N ARG A 195 -64.86 -76.74 -64.26
CA ARG A 195 -64.36 -76.64 -62.88
C ARG A 195 -63.06 -75.83 -62.78
N ARG A 196 -62.13 -75.98 -63.72
CA ARG A 196 -60.88 -75.19 -63.76
C ARG A 196 -61.14 -73.72 -64.10
N GLU A 197 -62.06 -73.42 -65.02
CA GLU A 197 -62.49 -72.05 -65.33
C GLU A 197 -63.23 -71.41 -64.14
N ALA A 198 -64.11 -72.14 -63.45
CA ALA A 198 -64.79 -71.65 -62.24
C ALA A 198 -63.83 -71.43 -61.06
N VAL A 199 -62.87 -72.34 -60.85
CA VAL A 199 -61.83 -72.20 -59.82
C VAL A 199 -60.85 -71.08 -60.18
N ALA A 200 -60.51 -70.90 -61.46
CA ALA A 200 -59.69 -69.79 -61.93
C ALA A 200 -60.43 -68.44 -61.77
N ALA A 201 -61.74 -68.39 -62.05
CA ALA A 201 -62.57 -67.20 -61.86
C ALA A 201 -62.73 -66.85 -60.37
N ALA A 202 -62.99 -67.82 -59.50
CA ALA A 202 -63.07 -67.62 -58.05
C ALA A 202 -61.73 -67.16 -57.46
N LYS A 203 -60.61 -67.72 -57.95
CA LYS A 203 -59.26 -67.30 -57.54
C LYS A 203 -58.94 -65.88 -58.03
N ALA A 204 -59.33 -65.53 -59.25
CA ALA A 204 -59.17 -64.18 -59.79
C ALA A 204 -60.00 -63.15 -59.01
N GLU A 205 -61.21 -63.51 -58.57
CA GLU A 205 -62.05 -62.65 -57.73
C GLU A 205 -61.46 -62.49 -56.32
N GLN A 206 -60.94 -63.56 -55.72
CA GLN A 206 -60.26 -63.51 -54.43
C GLN A 206 -58.97 -62.68 -54.49
N ASP A 207 -58.18 -62.81 -55.56
CA ASP A 207 -56.99 -62.01 -55.80
C ASP A 207 -57.35 -60.53 -56.02
N ARG A 208 -58.45 -60.23 -56.72
CA ARG A 208 -58.96 -58.85 -56.88
C ARG A 208 -59.38 -58.24 -55.54
N GLN A 209 -60.13 -58.97 -54.72
CA GLN A 209 -60.52 -58.50 -53.37
C GLN A 209 -59.30 -58.30 -52.46
N ARG A 210 -58.28 -59.16 -52.58
CA ARG A 210 -57.02 -59.02 -51.85
C ARG A 210 -56.25 -57.77 -52.30
N LEU A 211 -56.14 -57.53 -53.60
CA LEU A 211 -55.50 -56.34 -54.16
C LEU A 211 -56.24 -55.05 -53.77
N GLU A 212 -57.57 -55.05 -53.77
CA GLU A 212 -58.37 -53.89 -53.32
C GLU A 212 -58.18 -53.63 -51.81
N ARG A 213 -58.13 -54.69 -50.98
CA ARG A 213 -57.86 -54.54 -49.54
C ARG A 213 -56.44 -54.06 -49.26
N GLU A 214 -55.45 -54.54 -50.00
CA GLU A 214 -54.06 -54.07 -49.91
C GLU A 214 -53.94 -52.62 -50.41
N ALA A 215 -54.64 -52.24 -51.48
CA ALA A 215 -54.70 -50.87 -51.98
C ALA A 215 -55.36 -49.92 -50.97
N ARG A 216 -56.43 -50.35 -50.30
CA ARG A 216 -57.08 -49.57 -49.23
C ARG A 216 -56.16 -49.37 -48.03
N LYS A 217 -55.45 -50.42 -47.61
CA LYS A 217 -54.44 -50.32 -46.52
C LYS A 217 -53.29 -49.38 -46.88
N ARG A 218 -52.79 -49.42 -48.13
CA ARG A 218 -51.74 -48.51 -48.59
C ARG A 218 -52.20 -47.05 -48.56
N LYS A 219 -53.42 -46.76 -49.04
CA LYS A 219 -54.00 -45.41 -48.97
C LYS A 219 -54.22 -44.92 -47.53
N GLU A 220 -54.63 -45.79 -46.64
CA GLU A 220 -54.81 -45.45 -45.21
C GLU A 220 -53.46 -45.21 -44.51
N GLU A 221 -52.45 -46.03 -44.81
CA GLU A 221 -51.10 -45.85 -44.29
C GLU A 221 -50.43 -44.58 -44.84
N GLU A 222 -50.64 -44.26 -46.12
CA GLU A 222 -50.20 -43.01 -46.75
C GLU A 222 -50.82 -41.79 -46.08
N ARG A 223 -52.15 -41.78 -45.89
CA ARG A 223 -52.84 -40.71 -45.13
C ARG A 223 -52.33 -40.56 -43.70
N ARG A 224 -52.03 -41.68 -43.02
CA ARG A 224 -51.47 -41.64 -41.65
C ARG A 224 -50.05 -41.06 -41.65
N ARG A 225 -49.24 -41.35 -42.66
CA ARG A 225 -47.89 -40.77 -42.82
C ARG A 225 -47.97 -39.27 -43.11
N GLU A 226 -48.87 -38.84 -43.97
CA GLU A 226 -49.11 -37.41 -44.25
C GLU A 226 -49.58 -36.65 -43.01
N GLU A 227 -50.51 -37.22 -42.23
CA GLU A 227 -50.98 -36.62 -40.98
C GLU A 227 -49.89 -36.56 -39.90
N GLU A 228 -49.07 -37.61 -39.78
CA GLU A 228 -47.92 -37.62 -38.87
C GLU A 228 -46.85 -36.60 -39.29
N GLU A 229 -46.59 -36.47 -40.60
CA GLU A 229 -45.65 -35.49 -41.14
C GLU A 229 -46.14 -34.05 -40.90
N LEU A 230 -47.43 -33.77 -41.14
CA LEU A 230 -48.02 -32.46 -40.86
C LEU A 230 -47.95 -32.12 -39.36
N LEU A 231 -48.20 -33.09 -38.47
CA LEU A 231 -48.09 -32.90 -37.04
C LEU A 231 -46.63 -32.64 -36.61
N ARG A 232 -45.66 -33.33 -37.23
CA ARG A 232 -44.23 -33.07 -37.01
C ARG A 232 -43.84 -31.67 -37.46
N GLN A 233 -44.29 -31.23 -38.63
CA GLN A 233 -44.03 -29.88 -39.14
C GLN A 233 -44.62 -28.80 -38.21
N ARG A 234 -45.86 -28.96 -37.75
CA ARG A 234 -46.49 -28.02 -36.79
C ARG A 234 -45.73 -27.95 -35.47
N LYS A 235 -45.33 -29.10 -34.91
CA LYS A 235 -44.52 -29.14 -33.67
C LYS A 235 -43.15 -28.52 -33.86
N GLU A 236 -42.53 -28.71 -35.02
CA GLU A 236 -41.24 -28.10 -35.33
C GLU A 236 -41.36 -26.58 -35.47
N GLU A 237 -42.41 -26.09 -36.15
CA GLU A 237 -42.70 -24.66 -36.29
C GLU A 237 -43.00 -24.00 -34.92
N GLU A 238 -43.81 -24.66 -34.08
CA GLU A 238 -44.09 -24.19 -32.72
C GLU A 238 -42.81 -24.12 -31.86
N ARG A 239 -41.95 -25.13 -31.95
CA ARG A 239 -40.64 -25.11 -31.27
C ARG A 239 -39.74 -23.99 -31.78
N ARG A 240 -39.72 -23.72 -33.09
CA ARG A 240 -38.94 -22.61 -33.66
C ARG A 240 -39.43 -21.25 -33.14
N LEU A 241 -40.74 -21.05 -33.06
CA LEU A 241 -41.33 -19.83 -32.51
C LEU A 241 -41.01 -19.68 -31.01
N GLN A 242 -41.09 -20.77 -30.24
CA GLN A 242 -40.71 -20.75 -28.81
C GLN A 242 -39.22 -20.45 -28.62
N ASP A 243 -38.35 -21.07 -29.40
CA ASP A 243 -36.90 -20.82 -29.35
C ASP A 243 -36.57 -19.37 -29.74
N GLU A 244 -37.25 -18.81 -30.75
CA GLU A 244 -37.08 -17.41 -31.16
C GLU A 244 -37.58 -16.43 -30.07
N GLN A 245 -38.73 -16.69 -29.47
CA GLN A 245 -39.25 -15.88 -28.36
C GLN A 245 -38.32 -15.97 -27.13
N ALA A 246 -37.84 -17.17 -26.80
CA ALA A 246 -36.88 -17.35 -25.72
C ALA A 246 -35.57 -16.61 -25.99
N ARG A 247 -35.07 -16.61 -27.23
CA ARG A 247 -33.87 -15.87 -27.63
C ARG A 247 -34.07 -14.36 -27.50
N ARG A 248 -35.20 -13.81 -27.94
CA ARG A 248 -35.52 -12.38 -27.80
C ARG A 248 -35.63 -11.96 -26.33
N ALA A 249 -36.32 -12.77 -25.51
CA ALA A 249 -36.43 -12.52 -24.07
C ALA A 249 -35.07 -12.61 -23.35
N ALA A 250 -34.20 -13.53 -23.75
CA ALA A 250 -32.85 -13.64 -23.21
C ALA A 250 -31.98 -12.42 -23.60
N GLU A 251 -32.10 -11.93 -24.83
CA GLU A 251 -31.37 -10.74 -25.29
C GLU A 251 -31.84 -9.47 -24.57
N GLU A 252 -33.14 -9.31 -24.34
CA GLU A 252 -33.70 -8.18 -23.58
C GLU A 252 -33.21 -8.17 -22.12
N ARG A 253 -33.25 -9.34 -21.45
CA ARG A 253 -32.70 -9.48 -20.09
C ARG A 253 -31.22 -9.12 -20.00
N LEU A 254 -30.43 -9.52 -21.00
CA LEU A 254 -29.00 -9.19 -21.06
C LEU A 254 -28.79 -7.67 -21.20
N ARG A 255 -29.61 -7.00 -22.02
CA ARG A 255 -29.56 -5.53 -22.19
C ARG A 255 -29.93 -4.81 -20.89
N GLU A 256 -30.98 -5.24 -20.20
CA GLU A 256 -31.39 -4.68 -18.91
C GLU A 256 -30.33 -4.87 -17.83
N GLU A 257 -29.71 -6.06 -17.76
CA GLU A 257 -28.63 -6.34 -16.83
C GLU A 257 -27.40 -5.47 -17.12
N GLU A 258 -27.04 -5.30 -18.40
CA GLU A 258 -25.94 -4.42 -18.79
C GLU A 258 -26.23 -2.96 -18.46
N GLU A 259 -27.45 -2.47 -18.69
CA GLU A 259 -27.83 -1.10 -18.35
C GLU A 259 -27.82 -0.90 -16.82
N SER A 260 -28.35 -1.86 -16.05
CA SER A 260 -28.30 -1.85 -14.59
C SER A 260 -26.85 -1.84 -14.08
N ARG A 261 -25.96 -2.62 -14.70
CA ARG A 261 -24.52 -2.61 -14.39
C ARG A 261 -23.90 -1.26 -14.68
N ARG A 262 -24.17 -0.65 -15.84
CA ARG A 262 -23.69 0.69 -16.20
C ARG A 262 -24.18 1.76 -15.21
N ARG A 263 -25.45 1.73 -14.82
CA ARG A 263 -26.02 2.66 -13.81
C ARG A 263 -25.37 2.49 -12.43
N ARG A 264 -25.12 1.24 -12.00
CA ARG A 264 -24.41 0.95 -10.73
C ARG A 264 -22.97 1.43 -10.77
N GLU A 265 -22.25 1.19 -11.86
CA GLU A 265 -20.87 1.66 -12.03
C GLU A 265 -20.79 3.19 -12.05
N GLU A 266 -21.71 3.86 -12.75
CA GLU A 266 -21.78 5.32 -12.77
C GLU A 266 -22.09 5.90 -11.38
N SER A 267 -23.06 5.32 -10.67
CA SER A 267 -23.37 5.70 -9.29
C SER A 267 -22.18 5.50 -8.36
N ARG A 268 -21.43 4.40 -8.53
CA ARG A 268 -20.22 4.13 -7.75
C ARG A 268 -19.14 5.18 -8.04
N ARG A 269 -18.90 5.50 -9.31
CA ARG A 269 -17.94 6.54 -9.72
C ARG A 269 -18.29 7.91 -9.14
N ARG A 270 -19.57 8.31 -9.20
CA ARG A 270 -20.05 9.58 -8.62
C ARG A 270 -19.85 9.60 -7.09
N ALA A 271 -20.19 8.52 -6.40
CA ALA A 271 -19.98 8.40 -4.96
C ALA A 271 -18.50 8.42 -4.56
N GLU A 272 -17.62 7.75 -5.32
CA GLU A 272 -16.18 7.78 -5.12
C GLU A 272 -15.59 9.19 -5.34
N GLU A 273 -16.05 9.90 -6.37
CA GLU A 273 -15.63 11.28 -6.65
C GLU A 273 -16.09 12.24 -5.54
N GLU A 274 -17.34 12.13 -5.09
CA GLU A 274 -17.86 12.92 -3.98
C GLU A 274 -17.10 12.64 -2.67
N ALA A 275 -16.83 11.35 -2.37
CA ALA A 275 -16.03 10.97 -1.22
C ALA A 275 -14.59 11.53 -1.31
N ARG A 276 -14.00 11.57 -2.51
CA ARG A 276 -12.69 12.20 -2.73
C ARG A 276 -12.75 13.70 -2.45
N ARG A 277 -13.74 14.41 -3.00
CA ARG A 277 -13.94 15.84 -2.76
C ARG A 277 -14.15 16.14 -1.27
N GLN A 278 -14.91 15.33 -0.56
CA GLN A 278 -15.12 15.48 0.89
C GLN A 278 -13.81 15.26 1.67
N ARG A 279 -13.01 14.25 1.31
CA ARG A 279 -11.69 14.02 1.94
C ARG A 279 -10.73 15.16 1.67
N GLU A 280 -10.70 15.69 0.46
CA GLU A 280 -9.87 16.85 0.09
C GLU A 280 -10.31 18.11 0.86
N ALA A 281 -11.62 18.37 0.97
CA ALA A 281 -12.15 19.49 1.74
C ALA A 281 -11.82 19.36 3.24
N GLN A 282 -11.98 18.17 3.82
CA GLN A 282 -11.60 17.91 5.22
C GLN A 282 -10.10 18.05 5.44
N ALA A 283 -9.27 17.59 4.50
CA ALA A 283 -7.82 17.74 4.58
C ALA A 283 -7.40 19.22 4.46
N ALA A 284 -8.05 19.99 3.59
CA ALA A 284 -7.82 21.43 3.45
C ALA A 284 -8.23 22.18 4.73
N GLN A 285 -9.37 21.83 5.33
CA GLN A 285 -9.82 22.43 6.59
C GLN A 285 -8.85 22.12 7.73
N ARG A 286 -8.42 20.86 7.89
CA ARG A 286 -7.42 20.48 8.91
C ARG A 286 -6.10 21.24 8.76
N LYS A 287 -5.63 21.43 7.51
CA LYS A 287 -4.42 22.22 7.25
C LYS A 287 -4.59 23.69 7.60
N ALA A 288 -5.76 24.28 7.31
CA ALA A 288 -6.06 25.66 7.67
C ALA A 288 -6.10 25.85 9.20
N ASP A 289 -6.79 24.95 9.92
CA ASP A 289 -6.87 24.98 11.38
C ASP A 289 -5.50 24.79 12.04
N GLU A 290 -4.66 23.89 11.49
CA GLU A 290 -3.29 23.67 11.95
C GLU A 290 -2.40 24.90 11.70
N GLU A 291 -2.53 25.55 10.54
CA GLU A 291 -1.78 26.77 10.24
C GLU A 291 -2.20 27.93 11.15
N GLU A 292 -3.50 28.08 11.41
CA GLU A 292 -4.02 29.07 12.36
C GLU A 292 -3.48 28.82 13.77
N ARG A 293 -3.50 27.57 14.24
CA ARG A 293 -2.93 27.20 15.55
C ARG A 293 -1.45 27.54 15.62
N ARG A 294 -0.68 27.22 14.57
CA ARG A 294 0.75 27.54 14.49
C ARG A 294 1.01 29.05 14.51
N ARG A 295 0.19 29.85 13.81
CA ARG A 295 0.27 31.31 13.82
C ARG A 295 -0.04 31.87 15.22
N ALA A 296 -1.08 31.36 15.88
CA ALA A 296 -1.46 31.76 17.23
C ALA A 296 -0.38 31.41 18.27
N GLU A 297 0.23 30.22 18.17
CA GLU A 297 1.36 29.81 19.02
C GLU A 297 2.59 30.69 18.80
N ALA A 298 2.92 31.00 17.54
CA ALA A 298 4.04 31.90 17.21
C ALA A 298 3.83 33.32 17.77
N GLU A 299 2.62 33.87 17.69
CA GLU A 299 2.31 35.17 18.30
C GLU A 299 2.38 35.13 19.83
N ARG A 300 1.87 34.07 20.47
CA ARG A 300 2.02 33.88 21.93
C ARG A 300 3.49 33.79 22.34
N HIS A 301 4.32 33.12 21.54
CA HIS A 301 5.76 33.03 21.80
C HIS A 301 6.43 34.41 21.66
N LYS A 302 6.12 35.17 20.60
CA LYS A 302 6.63 36.54 20.42
C LYS A 302 6.21 37.46 21.55
N GLU A 303 4.95 37.38 21.99
CA GLU A 303 4.44 38.18 23.11
C GLU A 303 5.17 37.84 24.42
N ARG A 304 5.35 36.54 24.71
CA ARG A 304 6.12 36.08 25.88
C ARG A 304 7.56 36.62 25.85
N GLN A 305 8.22 36.56 24.69
CA GLN A 305 9.58 37.07 24.54
C GLN A 305 9.65 38.59 24.72
N ARG A 306 8.66 39.33 24.23
CA ARG A 306 8.54 40.77 24.46
C ARG A 306 8.41 41.10 25.95
N ARG A 307 7.56 40.37 26.67
CA ARG A 307 7.38 40.54 28.12
C ARG A 307 8.67 40.26 28.89
N LEU A 308 9.35 39.16 28.58
CA LEU A 308 10.64 38.81 29.21
C LEU A 308 11.71 39.88 28.94
N ASN A 309 11.81 40.38 27.70
CA ASN A 309 12.76 41.43 27.35
C ASN A 309 12.45 42.75 28.07
N GLU A 310 11.16 43.11 28.20
CA GLU A 310 10.74 44.29 28.92
C GLU A 310 11.03 44.19 30.42
N GLU A 311 10.75 43.03 31.03
CA GLU A 311 11.09 42.75 32.43
C GLU A 311 12.59 42.79 32.68
N ALA A 312 13.39 42.19 31.80
CA ALA A 312 14.85 42.24 31.85
C ALA A 312 15.37 43.69 31.76
N ARG A 313 14.79 44.50 30.87
CA ARG A 313 15.12 45.93 30.76
C ARG A 313 14.80 46.67 32.06
N LYS A 314 13.60 46.50 32.61
CA LYS A 314 13.18 47.12 33.87
C LYS A 314 14.07 46.68 35.04
N ARG A 315 14.47 45.41 35.09
CA ARG A 315 15.40 44.89 36.10
C ARG A 315 16.78 45.54 35.98
N LYS A 316 17.32 45.63 34.76
CA LYS A 316 18.59 46.32 34.50
C LYS A 316 18.53 47.79 34.90
N GLU A 317 17.45 48.49 34.55
CA GLU A 317 17.20 49.88 34.96
C GLU A 317 17.26 50.04 36.48
N ARG A 318 16.56 49.17 37.24
CA ARG A 318 16.58 49.20 38.72
C ARG A 318 17.98 48.94 39.30
N ILE A 319 18.70 47.96 38.76
CA ILE A 319 20.07 47.64 39.24
C ILE A 319 20.99 48.84 39.02
N CYS A 320 20.94 49.46 37.84
CA CYS A 320 21.75 50.63 37.54
C CYS A 320 21.36 51.86 38.40
N GLN A 321 20.06 52.05 38.68
CA GLN A 321 19.59 53.10 39.59
C GLN A 321 20.14 52.91 41.01
N LEU A 322 20.08 51.69 41.55
CA LEU A 322 20.62 51.38 42.88
C LEU A 322 22.14 51.59 42.93
N GLY A 323 22.88 51.14 41.90
CA GLY A 323 24.32 51.37 41.82
C GLY A 323 24.70 52.85 41.76
N MET A 324 23.92 53.68 41.04
CA MET A 324 24.11 55.13 41.05
C MET A 324 23.86 55.72 42.45
N ILE A 325 22.77 55.34 43.11
CA ILE A 325 22.44 55.82 44.47
C ILE A 325 23.53 55.42 45.47
N GLU A 326 24.07 54.21 45.35
CA GLU A 326 25.16 53.74 46.20
C GLU A 326 26.44 54.58 46.01
N ALA A 327 26.85 54.85 44.77
CA ALA A 327 28.01 55.69 44.48
C ALA A 327 27.84 57.12 45.04
N LEU A 328 26.66 57.72 44.85
CA LEU A 328 26.31 59.03 45.42
C LEU A 328 26.37 59.03 46.94
N THR A 329 25.84 57.98 47.58
CA THR A 329 25.82 57.85 49.04
C THR A 329 27.23 57.70 49.61
N ARG A 330 28.12 56.95 48.94
CA ARG A 330 29.52 56.82 49.37
C ARG A 330 30.26 58.16 49.26
N LEU A 331 30.09 58.88 48.13
CA LEU A 331 30.71 60.20 47.97
C LEU A 331 30.16 61.22 48.97
N ALA A 332 28.87 61.21 49.27
CA ALA A 332 28.28 62.11 50.25
C ALA A 332 28.86 61.93 51.67
N ASN A 333 29.36 60.72 51.98
CA ASN A 333 29.97 60.37 53.26
C ASN A 333 31.51 60.29 53.19
N ALA A 334 32.14 60.83 52.15
CA ALA A 334 33.58 60.77 51.98
C ALA A 334 34.33 61.57 53.07
N VAL A 335 35.45 61.02 53.50
CA VAL A 335 36.50 61.72 54.28
C VAL A 335 37.63 62.14 53.35
N PRO A 336 38.51 63.09 53.74
CA PRO A 336 39.57 63.60 52.86
C PRO A 336 40.44 62.50 52.23
N GLU A 337 40.74 61.44 52.97
CA GLU A 337 41.61 60.35 52.54
C GLU A 337 41.01 59.51 51.40
N ASP A 338 39.67 59.36 51.38
CA ASP A 338 38.96 58.51 50.42
C ASP A 338 38.26 59.30 49.31
N TYR A 339 38.29 60.64 49.38
CA TYR A 339 37.51 61.51 48.49
C TYR A 339 37.78 61.25 47.00
N ASP A 340 39.05 61.24 46.59
CA ASP A 340 39.44 61.04 45.18
C ASP A 340 39.02 59.64 44.66
N SER A 341 39.08 58.64 45.54
CA SER A 341 38.63 57.27 45.23
C SER A 341 37.13 57.23 44.95
N TYR A 342 36.32 57.90 45.78
CA TYR A 342 34.88 57.97 45.58
C TYR A 342 34.46 58.87 44.42
N VAL A 343 35.21 59.92 44.09
CA VAL A 343 35.00 60.71 42.87
C VAL A 343 35.21 59.83 41.64
N SER A 344 36.33 59.09 41.58
CA SER A 344 36.62 58.14 40.49
C SER A 344 35.54 57.04 40.38
N MET A 345 35.02 56.55 41.51
CA MET A 345 33.91 55.60 41.54
C MET A 345 32.62 56.21 40.97
N LEU A 346 32.30 57.46 41.32
CA LEU A 346 31.14 58.17 40.79
C LEU A 346 31.28 58.42 39.28
N ASP A 347 32.44 58.84 38.80
CA ASP A 347 32.70 59.05 37.37
C ASP A 347 32.49 57.76 36.59
N LYS A 348 33.04 56.64 37.07
CA LYS A 348 32.81 55.32 36.46
C LYS A 348 31.34 54.92 36.48
N ALA A 349 30.60 55.24 37.54
CA ALA A 349 29.16 54.99 37.61
C ALA A 349 28.38 55.87 36.62
N LEU A 350 28.76 57.14 36.47
CA LEU A 350 28.19 58.06 35.48
C LEU A 350 28.42 57.59 34.04
N GLU A 351 29.56 56.98 33.75
CA GLU A 351 29.84 56.41 32.43
C GLU A 351 29.07 55.10 32.18
N THR A 352 29.10 54.18 33.14
CA THR A 352 28.67 52.80 32.91
C THR A 352 27.21 52.52 33.30
N LEU A 353 26.70 53.17 34.35
CA LEU A 353 25.37 52.89 34.90
C LEU A 353 24.34 53.92 34.45
N LEU A 354 24.70 55.20 34.41
CA LEU A 354 23.78 56.30 34.09
C LEU A 354 23.02 56.13 32.76
N PRO A 355 23.63 55.68 31.64
CA PRO A 355 22.91 55.47 30.38
C PRO A 355 21.78 54.43 30.49
N HIS A 356 21.84 53.56 31.48
CA HIS A 356 20.90 52.46 31.69
C HIS A 356 19.84 52.76 32.76
N THR A 357 19.81 53.95 33.35
CA THR A 357 18.84 54.31 34.42
C THR A 357 17.45 54.73 33.91
N GLY A 358 17.26 54.77 32.59
CA GLY A 358 15.98 55.09 31.96
C GLY A 358 15.51 56.51 32.29
N LYS A 359 14.27 56.66 32.79
CA LYS A 359 13.66 57.97 33.07
C LYS A 359 14.37 58.76 34.18
N MET A 360 15.11 58.11 35.07
CA MET A 360 15.81 58.77 36.18
C MET A 360 17.15 59.40 35.79
N ARG A 361 17.63 59.18 34.56
CA ARG A 361 18.94 59.63 34.08
C ARG A 361 19.23 61.09 34.38
N GLU A 362 18.35 61.99 33.97
CA GLU A 362 18.53 63.43 34.17
C GLU A 362 18.42 63.87 35.64
N SER A 363 17.67 63.13 36.45
CA SER A 363 17.57 63.42 37.89
C SER A 363 18.83 62.99 38.62
N LEU A 364 19.32 61.78 38.34
CA LEU A 364 20.53 61.23 38.96
C LEU A 364 21.78 62.00 38.56
N LYS A 365 21.86 62.48 37.31
CA LYS A 365 22.97 63.33 36.86
C LYS A 365 23.03 64.65 37.64
N ARG A 366 21.89 65.36 37.76
CA ARG A 366 21.82 66.61 38.54
C ARG A 366 22.15 66.39 40.01
N GLU A 367 21.74 65.26 40.57
CA GLU A 367 22.07 64.91 41.94
C GLU A 367 23.57 64.64 42.11
N ALA A 368 24.20 63.96 41.15
CA ALA A 368 25.65 63.75 41.13
C ALA A 368 26.43 65.07 41.15
N ASP A 369 26.08 66.00 40.27
CA ASP A 369 26.71 67.32 40.21
C ASP A 369 26.55 68.08 41.54
N ARG A 370 25.38 67.96 42.17
CA ARG A 370 25.07 68.59 43.47
C ARG A 370 25.91 67.99 44.60
N VAL A 371 25.91 66.66 44.74
CA VAL A 371 26.66 65.95 45.79
C VAL A 371 28.15 66.22 45.65
N LEU A 372 28.69 66.11 44.43
CA LEU A 372 30.11 66.37 44.17
C LEU A 372 30.51 67.78 44.60
N LYS A 373 29.71 68.81 44.24
CA LYS A 373 29.97 70.18 44.67
C LYS A 373 29.92 70.36 46.19
N GLN A 374 28.95 69.73 46.86
CA GLN A 374 28.79 69.83 48.31
C GLN A 374 29.92 69.12 49.06
N THR A 375 30.23 67.87 48.71
CA THR A 375 31.32 67.10 49.30
C THR A 375 32.66 67.79 49.08
N ALA A 376 32.96 68.29 47.88
CA ALA A 376 34.21 69.02 47.60
C ALA A 376 34.41 70.22 48.53
N ALA A 377 33.33 70.99 48.78
CA ALA A 377 33.38 72.12 49.70
C ALA A 377 33.61 71.69 51.15
N PHE A 378 33.00 70.59 51.58
CA PHE A 378 33.17 70.01 52.91
C PHE A 378 34.61 69.49 53.13
N ILE A 379 35.17 68.73 52.19
CA ILE A 379 36.55 68.21 52.27
C ILE A 379 37.55 69.36 52.37
N LYS A 380 37.42 70.39 51.52
CA LYS A 380 38.30 71.57 51.58
C LYS A 380 38.24 72.27 52.95
N LEU A 381 37.06 72.33 53.57
CA LEU A 381 36.90 72.89 54.91
C LEU A 381 37.58 72.00 55.96
N ALA A 382 37.39 70.68 55.87
CA ALA A 382 38.01 69.70 56.76
C ALA A 382 39.54 69.76 56.70
N GLU A 383 40.13 69.72 55.50
CA GLU A 383 41.59 69.84 55.29
C GLU A 383 42.13 71.15 55.87
N SER A 384 41.46 72.28 55.63
CA SER A 384 41.87 73.57 56.19
C SER A 384 41.82 73.59 57.72
N THR A 385 40.93 72.80 58.32
CA THR A 385 40.79 72.67 59.77
C THR A 385 41.87 71.76 60.34
N THR A 386 42.18 70.64 59.66
CA THR A 386 43.29 69.75 60.01
C THR A 386 44.63 70.47 59.94
N GLN A 387 44.91 71.20 58.85
CA GLN A 387 46.14 72.00 58.71
C GLN A 387 46.28 73.04 59.82
N LYS A 388 45.18 73.72 60.19
CA LYS A 388 45.20 74.63 61.34
C LYS A 388 45.53 73.86 62.61
N TRP A 389 44.87 72.73 62.87
CA TRP A 389 45.12 71.93 64.06
C TRP A 389 46.57 71.45 64.14
N GLU A 390 47.16 70.98 63.04
CA GLU A 390 48.57 70.60 62.94
C GLU A 390 49.51 71.77 63.23
N GLN A 391 49.28 72.95 62.62
CA GLN A 391 50.05 74.15 62.93
C GLN A 391 49.99 74.53 64.41
N TRP A 392 48.79 74.47 65.01
CA TRP A 392 48.62 74.70 66.45
C TRP A 392 49.35 73.64 67.29
N HIS A 393 49.36 72.38 66.86
CA HIS A 393 50.04 71.30 67.54
C HIS A 393 51.57 71.43 67.47
N GLU A 394 52.12 71.80 66.31
CA GLU A 394 53.54 72.11 66.13
C GLU A 394 53.98 73.28 67.00
N ILE A 395 53.18 74.35 67.05
CA ILE A 395 53.43 75.50 67.95
C ILE A 395 53.45 75.04 69.41
N ALA A 396 52.53 74.17 69.82
CA ALA A 396 52.44 73.67 71.19
C ALA A 396 53.62 72.74 71.57
N GLN A 397 54.09 71.88 70.65
CA GLN A 397 55.23 71.00 70.89
C GLN A 397 56.59 71.72 70.77
N GLY A 398 56.65 72.81 70.01
CA GLY A 398 57.85 73.63 69.82
C GLY A 398 58.19 74.57 70.98
N VAL A 399 57.37 74.66 72.03
CA VAL A 399 57.71 75.41 73.26
C VAL A 399 58.64 74.54 74.12
N PRO A 400 59.92 74.91 74.29
CA PRO A 400 60.78 74.21 75.24
C PRO A 400 60.22 74.42 76.63
N LEU A 401 60.04 73.34 77.40
CA LEU A 401 59.84 73.40 78.84
C LEU A 401 61.09 74.06 79.47
N GLN A 402 61.12 75.39 79.50
CA GLN A 402 62.06 76.11 80.35
C GLN A 402 61.57 75.95 81.80
N SER A 403 62.22 74.99 82.46
CA SER A 403 62.50 74.83 83.90
C SER A 403 61.65 75.61 84.90
#